data_AF-A0A2U1NV74-F1
#
_entry.id   AF-A0A2U1NV74-F1
#
_cell.length_a   1.000
_cell.length_b   1.000
_cell.length_c   1.000
_cell.angle_alpha   90.00
_cell.angle_beta   90.00
_cell.angle_gamma   90.00
#
_symmetry.space_group_name_H-M   'P 1'
#
loop_
_entity.id
_entity.type
_entity.pdbx_description
1 polymer ?
#
loop_
_entity_poly.entity_id
_entity_poly.type
_entity_poly.pdbx_seq_one_letter_code
_entity_poly.pdbx_strand_id
1 'polypeptide(L)'
;MDLDKLPNPFSLSFSSTPPPQFRTSFKPDSMEAMREMIFQMAAMQPVQIDPEAVRPPKRRNVKISKDPQSVAARHRRERISERIRILQRLVPGGTKMDTASMLEEAVHYMKYLKKQVQSLEQGAAGGMAMVPMNKEVNVGGGYLLHNQYEMSW
;
A
#
# COMPACT_ATOMS: atom_id res chain seq x y z
N MET A 1 -37.26 -64.17 7.04
CA MET A 1 -36.12 -63.24 7.20
C MET A 1 -36.08 -62.42 5.93
N ASP A 2 -36.18 -61.10 6.12
CA ASP A 2 -35.85 -59.99 5.21
C ASP A 2 -36.71 -59.66 3.97
N LEU A 3 -36.65 -58.35 3.65
CA LEU A 3 -37.20 -57.55 2.53
C LEU A 3 -38.68 -57.14 2.70
N ASP A 4 -39.07 -55.87 2.88
CA ASP A 4 -38.57 -54.63 2.27
C ASP A 4 -38.62 -53.43 3.24
N LYS A 5 -37.46 -52.82 3.52
CA LYS A 5 -37.37 -51.53 4.22
C LYS A 5 -37.24 -50.43 3.17
N LEU A 6 -38.36 -49.78 2.85
CA LEU A 6 -38.38 -48.64 1.94
C LEU A 6 -37.46 -47.52 2.45
N PRO A 7 -36.67 -46.85 1.58
CA PRO A 7 -35.80 -45.77 2.00
C PRO A 7 -36.61 -44.54 2.42
N ASN A 8 -36.26 -43.98 3.57
CA ASN A 8 -36.86 -42.75 4.10
C ASN A 8 -36.54 -41.56 3.15
N PRO A 9 -37.54 -40.79 2.68
CA PRO A 9 -37.33 -39.69 1.73
C PRO A 9 -36.65 -38.44 2.33
N PHE A 10 -36.33 -38.45 3.62
CA PHE A 10 -35.73 -37.33 4.35
C PHE A 10 -34.32 -37.62 4.90
N SER A 11 -33.66 -38.70 4.45
CA SER A 11 -32.23 -38.85 4.72
C SER A 11 -31.43 -38.02 3.72
N LEU A 12 -31.44 -36.70 3.89
CA LEU A 12 -30.41 -35.85 3.32
C LEU A 12 -29.11 -36.22 4.05
N SER A 13 -28.32 -37.14 3.46
CA SER A 13 -26.93 -37.25 3.83
C SER A 13 -26.31 -35.91 3.49
N PHE A 14 -26.12 -35.09 4.50
CA PHE A 14 -25.20 -33.97 4.40
C PHE A 14 -23.83 -34.60 4.22
N SER A 15 -23.48 -34.89 2.96
CA SER A 15 -22.09 -34.99 2.55
C SER A 15 -21.48 -33.69 3.04
N SER A 16 -20.81 -33.76 4.20
CA SER A 16 -19.91 -32.74 4.69
C SER A 16 -18.73 -32.70 3.73
N THR A 17 -19.02 -32.29 2.50
CA THR A 17 -18.03 -31.77 1.59
C THR A 17 -17.55 -30.52 2.30
N PRO A 18 -16.32 -30.50 2.82
CA PRO A 18 -15.83 -29.31 3.49
C PRO A 18 -16.03 -28.14 2.52
N PRO A 19 -16.55 -26.99 2.97
CA PRO A 19 -16.60 -25.79 2.14
C PRO A 19 -15.22 -25.62 1.50
N PRO A 20 -15.13 -25.18 0.22
CA PRO A 20 -13.85 -25.02 -0.45
C PRO A 20 -12.94 -24.25 0.50
N GLN A 21 -12.00 -24.99 1.08
CA GLN A 21 -11.00 -24.41 1.93
C GLN A 21 -10.23 -23.59 0.93
N PHE A 22 -10.51 -22.28 0.86
CA PHE A 22 -9.54 -21.32 0.38
C PHE A 22 -8.32 -21.64 1.21
N ARG A 23 -7.44 -22.45 0.63
CA ARG A 23 -6.26 -22.96 1.28
C ARG A 23 -5.38 -21.74 1.33
N THR A 24 -5.63 -20.90 2.32
CA THR A 24 -4.81 -19.76 2.62
C THR A 24 -3.55 -20.34 3.22
N SER A 25 -2.72 -20.87 2.33
CA SER A 25 -1.33 -21.20 2.59
C SER A 25 -0.60 -19.87 2.77
N PHE A 26 -0.94 -19.14 3.84
CA PHE A 26 -0.22 -17.96 4.27
C PHE A 26 0.98 -18.43 5.09
N LYS A 27 2.10 -18.56 4.39
CA LYS A 27 3.48 -18.61 4.90
C LYS A 27 4.38 -18.03 3.81
N PRO A 28 5.45 -17.26 4.09
CA PRO A 28 5.84 -16.55 5.29
C PRO A 28 6.12 -15.06 4.96
N ASP A 29 5.12 -14.20 5.09
CA ASP A 29 5.26 -12.83 5.65
C ASP A 29 3.86 -12.29 5.94
N SER A 30 3.24 -12.82 6.99
CA SER A 30 1.80 -12.68 7.24
C SER A 30 1.34 -11.23 7.39
N MET A 31 2.23 -10.31 7.74
CA MET A 31 1.93 -8.88 7.83
C MET A 31 2.08 -8.19 6.49
N GLU A 32 3.10 -8.52 5.70
CA GLU A 32 3.32 -7.91 4.40
C GLU A 32 2.23 -8.28 3.39
N ALA A 33 1.79 -9.54 3.40
CA ALA A 33 0.66 -9.98 2.59
C ALA A 33 -0.66 -9.29 2.99
N MET A 34 -0.88 -9.07 4.29
CA MET A 34 -2.04 -8.35 4.79
C MET A 34 -1.97 -6.86 4.44
N ARG A 35 -0.78 -6.25 4.52
CA ARG A 35 -0.51 -4.88 4.08
C ARG A 35 -0.80 -4.71 2.60
N GLU A 36 -0.26 -5.58 1.74
CA GLU A 36 -0.51 -5.53 0.29
C GLU A 36 -2.02 -5.62 -0.02
N MET A 37 -2.76 -6.49 0.69
CA MET A 37 -4.21 -6.57 0.56
C MET A 37 -4.90 -5.24 0.93
N ILE A 38 -4.55 -4.65 2.08
CA ILE A 38 -5.12 -3.36 2.52
C ILE A 38 -4.77 -2.25 1.53
N PHE A 39 -3.53 -2.22 1.04
CA PHE A 39 -3.05 -1.22 0.08
C PHE A 39 -3.76 -1.34 -1.26
N GLN A 40 -4.01 -2.56 -1.72
CA GLN A 40 -4.77 -2.81 -2.94
C GLN A 40 -6.22 -2.35 -2.81
N MET A 41 -6.87 -2.65 -1.70
CA MET A 41 -8.22 -2.15 -1.41
C MET A 41 -8.25 -0.62 -1.39
N ALA A 42 -7.28 0.01 -0.74
CA ALA A 42 -7.18 1.47 -0.65
C ALA A 42 -6.92 2.14 -2.00
N ALA A 43 -6.06 1.58 -2.85
CA ALA A 43 -5.73 2.13 -4.16
C ALA A 43 -6.93 2.12 -5.14
N MET A 44 -7.93 1.27 -4.90
CA MET A 44 -9.15 1.19 -5.72
C MET A 44 -10.29 2.07 -5.18
N GLN A 45 -10.12 2.72 -4.03
CA GLN A 45 -11.11 3.66 -3.51
C GLN A 45 -10.95 5.03 -4.19
N PRO A 46 -12.05 5.73 -4.51
CA PRO A 46 -11.97 7.08 -5.07
C PRO A 46 -11.34 8.02 -4.03
N VAL A 47 -10.16 8.53 -4.36
CA VAL A 47 -9.42 9.44 -3.49
C VAL A 47 -9.91 10.86 -3.73
N GLN A 48 -10.86 11.34 -2.91
CA GLN A 48 -11.24 12.76 -2.86
C GLN A 48 -10.48 13.45 -1.74
N ILE A 49 -9.37 14.11 -2.08
CA ILE A 49 -8.61 14.93 -1.13
C ILE A 49 -8.86 16.38 -1.47
N ASP A 50 -9.87 16.97 -0.82
CA ASP A 50 -9.94 18.43 -0.75
C ASP A 50 -9.01 18.88 0.39
N PRO A 51 -7.83 19.48 0.11
CA PRO A 51 -6.93 19.97 1.14
C PRO A 51 -7.62 21.03 2.02
N GLU A 52 -8.59 21.76 1.47
CA GLU A 52 -9.38 22.78 2.16
C GLU A 52 -10.44 22.20 3.12
N ALA A 53 -10.81 20.93 2.98
CA ALA A 53 -11.75 20.26 3.87
C ALA A 53 -11.12 19.82 5.21
N VAL A 54 -9.80 19.97 5.39
CA VAL A 54 -9.07 19.62 6.63
C VAL A 54 -9.19 20.75 7.65
N ARG A 55 -10.42 21.08 8.08
CA ARG A 55 -10.66 22.21 8.99
C ARG A 55 -9.96 22.01 10.35
N PRO A 56 -9.20 22.99 10.86
CA PRO A 56 -8.66 22.99 12.22
C PRO A 56 -9.76 22.77 13.26
N PRO A 57 -9.56 21.90 14.27
CA PRO A 57 -10.49 21.83 15.39
C PRO A 57 -10.52 23.18 16.10
N LYS A 58 -11.72 23.75 16.27
CA LYS A 58 -11.92 25.07 16.87
C LYS A 58 -11.63 24.99 18.36
N ARG A 59 -10.45 25.44 18.79
CA ARG A 59 -10.09 25.55 20.22
C ARG A 59 -10.80 26.76 20.82
N ARG A 60 -11.89 26.53 21.55
CA ARG A 60 -12.65 27.56 22.27
C ARG A 60 -11.98 27.79 23.64
N ASN A 61 -11.59 29.04 23.93
CA ASN A 61 -11.10 29.55 25.22
C ASN A 61 -9.63 29.27 25.61
N VAL A 62 -8.66 29.65 24.78
CA VAL A 62 -7.26 29.82 25.22
C VAL A 62 -6.85 31.28 25.02
N LYS A 63 -6.30 31.92 26.05
CA LYS A 63 -5.68 33.26 25.91
C LYS A 63 -4.49 33.12 24.96
N ILE A 64 -4.59 33.72 23.77
CA ILE A 64 -3.56 33.61 22.71
C ILE A 64 -2.57 34.76 22.90
N SER A 65 -1.28 34.43 22.98
CA SER A 65 -0.23 35.45 22.99
C SER A 65 -0.15 36.17 21.64
N LYS A 66 0.04 37.48 21.67
CA LYS A 66 0.26 38.34 20.48
C LYS A 66 1.74 38.57 20.19
N ASP A 67 2.62 38.00 21.00
CA ASP A 67 4.06 38.09 20.78
C ASP A 67 4.46 37.50 19.40
N PRO A 68 5.29 38.19 18.60
CA PRO A 68 5.66 37.74 17.26
C PRO A 68 6.24 36.32 17.21
N GLN A 69 7.07 35.94 18.20
CA GLN A 69 7.66 34.61 18.27
C GLN A 69 6.58 33.55 18.57
N SER A 70 5.65 33.86 19.47
CA SER A 70 4.50 32.98 19.75
C SER A 70 3.60 32.77 18.54
N VAL A 71 3.30 33.84 17.80
CA VAL A 71 2.50 33.78 16.55
C VAL A 71 3.21 32.93 15.49
N ALA A 72 4.49 33.16 15.26
CA ALA A 72 5.27 32.38 14.30
C ALA A 72 5.31 30.89 14.66
N ALA A 73 5.54 30.55 15.92
CA ALA A 73 5.52 29.17 16.39
C ALA A 73 4.14 28.52 16.23
N ARG A 74 3.06 29.27 16.47
CA ARG A 74 1.69 28.82 16.27
C ARG A 74 1.41 28.49 14.79
N HIS A 75 1.73 29.40 13.88
CA HIS A 75 1.57 29.15 12.44
C HIS A 75 2.38 27.93 11.99
N ARG A 76 3.61 27.75 12.50
CA ARG A 76 4.40 26.54 12.22
C ARG A 76 3.69 25.27 12.67
N ARG A 77 3.13 25.25 13.89
CA ARG A 77 2.37 24.10 14.42
C ARG A 77 1.12 23.82 13.62
N GLU A 78 0.37 24.86 13.23
CA GLU A 78 -0.85 24.73 12.42
C GLU A 78 -0.54 24.09 11.06
N ARG A 79 0.52 24.54 10.37
CA ARG A 79 0.97 23.94 9.10
C ARG A 79 1.40 22.48 9.25
N ILE A 80 2.08 22.13 10.36
CA ILE A 80 2.44 20.74 10.65
C ILE A 80 1.17 19.90 10.87
N SER A 81 0.25 20.35 11.72
CA SER A 81 -1.00 19.63 12.01
C SER A 81 -1.90 19.47 10.79
N GLU A 82 -1.92 20.43 9.88
CA GLU A 82 -2.59 20.31 8.58
C GLU A 82 -2.00 19.17 7.75
N ARG A 83 -0.68 19.16 7.55
CA ARG A 83 0.01 18.11 6.79
C ARG A 83 -0.19 16.72 7.40
N ILE A 84 -0.15 16.61 8.73
CA ILE A 84 -0.41 15.35 9.43
C ILE A 84 -1.83 14.84 9.15
N ARG A 85 -2.84 15.72 9.15
CA ARG A 85 -4.23 15.33 8.89
C ARG A 85 -4.48 14.96 7.43
N ILE A 86 -3.79 15.60 6.49
CA ILE A 86 -3.79 15.18 5.07
C ILE A 86 -3.20 13.77 4.98
N LEU A 87 -2.04 13.54 5.60
CA LEU A 87 -1.39 12.24 5.61
C LEU A 87 -2.28 11.13 6.20
N GLN A 88 -3.02 11.41 7.29
CA GLN A 88 -3.98 10.48 7.90
C GLN A 88 -5.09 10.00 6.96
N ARG A 89 -5.41 10.78 5.92
CA ARG A 89 -6.42 10.42 4.89
C ARG A 89 -5.80 9.69 3.71
N LEU A 90 -4.52 9.92 3.44
CA LEU A 90 -3.76 9.29 2.36
C LEU A 90 -3.28 7.89 2.73
N VAL A 91 -2.88 7.70 3.98
CA VAL A 91 -2.33 6.42 4.46
C VAL A 91 -3.48 5.48 4.82
N PRO A 92 -3.51 4.25 4.30
CA PRO A 92 -4.50 3.25 4.68
C PRO A 92 -4.46 3.01 6.20
N GLY A 93 -5.57 3.28 6.89
CA GLY A 93 -5.65 3.17 8.36
C GLY A 93 -5.03 4.34 9.15
N GLY A 94 -4.46 5.36 8.51
CA GLY A 94 -3.68 6.44 9.14
C GLY A 94 -4.41 7.23 10.24
N THR A 95 -5.74 7.35 10.18
CA THR A 95 -6.54 8.03 11.22
C THR A 95 -6.50 7.32 12.59
N LYS A 96 -6.22 6.01 12.61
CA LYS A 96 -6.19 5.18 13.84
C LYS A 96 -4.77 4.88 14.33
N MET A 97 -3.76 5.45 13.68
CA MET A 97 -2.35 5.17 13.95
C MET A 97 -1.69 6.31 14.71
N ASP A 98 -0.66 6.01 15.50
CA ASP A 98 0.24 7.03 16.01
C ASP A 98 1.11 7.61 14.87
N THR A 99 1.79 8.71 15.15
CA THR A 99 2.56 9.43 14.12
C THR A 99 3.75 8.62 13.61
N ALA A 100 4.42 7.83 14.44
CA ALA A 100 5.58 7.06 14.01
C ALA A 100 5.16 5.92 13.09
N SER A 101 4.17 5.12 13.53
CA SER A 101 3.65 4.02 12.70
C SER A 101 3.00 4.53 11.41
N MET A 102 2.28 5.66 11.44
CA MET A 102 1.70 6.25 10.21
C MET A 102 2.79 6.66 9.20
N LEU A 103 3.92 7.21 9.67
CA LEU A 103 5.03 7.57 8.80
C LEU A 103 5.70 6.33 8.20
N GLU A 104 5.83 5.26 8.99
CA GLU A 104 6.36 3.98 8.51
C GLU A 104 5.45 3.37 7.44
N GLU A 105 4.13 3.27 7.69
CA GLU A 105 3.17 2.76 6.69
C GLU A 105 3.08 3.65 5.45
N ALA A 106 3.26 4.97 5.58
CA ALA A 106 3.33 5.86 4.41
C ALA A 106 4.48 5.48 3.47
N VAL A 107 5.65 5.11 4.02
CA VAL A 107 6.79 4.65 3.22
C VAL A 107 6.47 3.32 2.51
N HIS A 108 5.84 2.39 3.20
CA HIS A 108 5.43 1.11 2.61
C HIS A 108 4.38 1.31 1.51
N TYR A 109 3.38 2.14 1.74
CA TYR A 109 2.35 2.43 0.73
C TYR A 109 2.92 3.14 -0.50
N MET A 110 3.86 4.08 -0.33
CA MET A 110 4.58 4.69 -1.46
C MET A 110 5.37 3.65 -2.28
N LYS A 111 6.06 2.70 -1.63
CA LYS A 111 6.76 1.61 -2.33
C LYS A 111 5.78 0.73 -3.10
N TYR A 112 4.66 0.38 -2.47
CA TYR A 112 3.59 -0.38 -3.13
C TYR A 112 3.07 0.33 -4.38
N LEU A 113 2.71 1.62 -4.27
CA LEU A 113 2.22 2.40 -5.41
C LEU A 113 3.24 2.48 -6.55
N LYS A 114 4.53 2.68 -6.24
CA LYS A 114 5.60 2.67 -7.25
C LYS A 114 5.69 1.33 -7.97
N LYS A 115 5.63 0.21 -7.25
CA LYS A 115 5.62 -1.15 -7.81
C LYS A 115 4.41 -1.36 -8.73
N GLN A 116 3.23 -0.89 -8.32
CA GLN A 116 2.01 -0.99 -9.14
C GLN A 116 2.13 -0.18 -10.44
N VAL A 117 2.59 1.07 -10.37
CA VAL A 117 2.80 1.92 -11.57
C VAL A 117 3.82 1.28 -12.52
N GLN A 118 4.96 0.82 -12.00
CA GLN A 118 5.98 0.16 -12.81
C GLN A 118 5.46 -1.12 -13.49
N SER A 119 4.68 -1.93 -12.77
CA SER A 119 4.06 -3.12 -13.34
C SER A 119 3.04 -2.78 -14.43
N LEU A 120 2.29 -1.69 -14.28
CA LEU A 120 1.33 -1.22 -15.28
C LEU A 120 2.04 -0.67 -16.52
N GLU A 121 3.14 0.08 -16.36
CA GLU A 121 3.96 0.57 -17.47
C GLU A 121 4.62 -0.58 -18.24
N GLN A 122 5.13 -1.59 -17.54
CA GLN A 122 5.69 -2.80 -18.17
C GLN A 122 4.61 -3.67 -18.82
N GLY A 123 3.42 -3.77 -18.23
CA GLY A 123 2.28 -4.47 -18.83
C GLY A 123 1.73 -3.76 -20.06
N ALA A 124 1.72 -2.42 -20.05
CA ALA A 124 1.35 -1.60 -21.21
C ALA A 124 2.41 -1.65 -22.32
N ALA A 125 3.70 -1.77 -21.96
CA ALA A 125 4.80 -2.03 -22.91
C ALA A 125 4.95 -3.51 -23.31
N GLY A 126 4.29 -4.44 -22.60
CA GLY A 126 4.38 -5.89 -22.78
C GLY A 126 3.30 -6.47 -23.69
N GLY A 127 2.37 -5.66 -24.19
CA GLY A 127 1.50 -6.02 -25.31
C GLY A 127 2.26 -5.88 -26.62
N MET A 128 2.84 -6.98 -27.12
CA MET A 128 3.67 -7.09 -28.34
C MET A 128 5.13 -6.62 -28.21
N ALA A 129 5.97 -7.44 -27.58
CA ALA A 129 7.39 -7.47 -27.92
C ALA A 129 7.81 -8.90 -28.20
N MET A 130 8.00 -9.16 -29.50
CA MET A 130 8.64 -10.33 -30.08
C MET A 130 9.85 -10.78 -29.24
N VAL A 131 9.95 -12.09 -29.03
CA VAL A 131 11.16 -12.73 -28.52
C VAL A 131 12.27 -12.52 -29.58
N PRO A 132 13.36 -11.78 -29.31
CA PRO A 132 14.51 -11.85 -30.19
C PRO A 132 15.24 -13.15 -29.89
N MET A 133 15.10 -14.08 -30.82
CA MET A 133 15.88 -15.30 -30.95
C MET A 133 17.39 -14.97 -30.89
N ASN A 134 18.05 -15.65 -29.97
CA ASN A 134 19.46 -16.06 -29.97
C ASN A 134 20.38 -15.50 -31.08
N LYS A 135 21.38 -14.73 -30.68
CA LYS A 135 22.67 -14.69 -31.37
C LYS A 135 23.78 -15.05 -30.40
N GLU A 136 24.18 -16.30 -30.53
CA GLU A 136 25.54 -16.85 -30.50
C GLU A 136 26.62 -16.12 -29.68
N VAL A 137 27.22 -16.92 -28.81
CA VAL A 137 28.55 -16.82 -28.19
C VAL A 137 29.62 -16.34 -29.18
N ASN A 138 30.50 -15.40 -28.80
CA ASN A 138 31.93 -15.65 -28.52
C ASN A 138 32.81 -14.38 -28.40
N VAL A 139 33.81 -14.48 -27.50
CA VAL A 139 35.08 -13.75 -27.27
C VAL A 139 35.13 -12.22 -27.14
N GLY A 140 35.63 -11.77 -25.98
CA GLY A 140 36.93 -11.07 -25.95
C GLY A 140 36.98 -9.57 -25.64
N GLY A 141 37.85 -9.21 -24.69
CA GLY A 141 38.40 -7.85 -24.45
C GLY A 141 37.56 -7.01 -23.50
N GLY A 142 38.08 -6.53 -22.35
CA GLY A 142 38.98 -5.36 -22.25
C GLY A 142 38.15 -4.09 -22.57
N TYR A 143 37.98 -3.07 -21.73
CA TYR A 143 38.95 -2.34 -20.92
C TYR A 143 38.24 -1.60 -19.76
N LEU A 144 38.93 -1.45 -18.63
CA LEU A 144 38.62 -0.46 -17.60
C LEU A 144 38.72 0.95 -18.21
N LEU A 145 37.74 1.80 -17.90
CA LEU A 145 37.93 3.24 -17.83
C LEU A 145 37.36 3.75 -16.51
N HIS A 146 38.25 3.85 -15.53
CA HIS A 146 38.10 4.78 -14.41
C HIS A 146 37.97 6.18 -15.01
N ASN A 147 36.85 6.85 -14.76
CA ASN A 147 36.74 8.28 -15.01
C ASN A 147 36.53 8.99 -13.67
N GLN A 148 37.67 9.28 -13.05
CA GLN A 148 37.85 10.29 -12.04
C GLN A 148 37.50 11.65 -12.68
N TYR A 149 36.29 12.14 -12.42
CA TYR A 149 36.04 13.58 -12.45
C TYR A 149 35.86 14.03 -11.01
N GLU A 150 36.95 14.56 -10.46
CA GLU A 150 36.83 15.61 -9.46
C GLU A 150 35.93 16.72 -10.01
N MET A 151 34.97 17.16 -9.21
CA MET A 151 34.57 18.56 -9.16
C MET A 151 33.77 18.76 -7.87
N SER A 152 34.51 19.27 -6.88
CA SER A 152 34.01 19.96 -5.69
C SER A 152 32.81 20.84 -5.99
N TRP A 153 31.73 20.69 -5.23
CA TRP A 153 30.95 21.75 -4.55
C TRP A 153 30.09 21.11 -3.46
#